data_AF-A0A535GDD2-F1
#
_entry.id   AF-A0A535GDD2-F1
#
_cell.length_a   1.000
_cell.length_b   1.000
_cell.length_c   1.000
_cell.angle_alpha   90.00
_cell.angle_beta   90.00
_cell.angle_gamma   90.00
#
_symmetry.space_group_name_H-M   'P 1'
#
loop_
_entity.id
_entity.type
_entity.pdbx_description
1 polymer ?
#
loop_
_entity_poly.entity_id
_entity_poly.type
_entity_poly.pdbx_seq_one_letter_code
_entity_poly.pdbx_strand_id
1 'polypeptide(L)'
;MWGWFLGVVILMTLVVAGLYASRAGFQNLVLPTRAVRHLSVLAAVFAALLAIHYRLDLYELLLSKRGFVTGVGYADAVARIPAYWIMTVLMALIAIGLLANAGTARLTPLPVALVAWLAAAFILLVVFPGVVQRFSVAPSELSRETPYIKNQIAFTRQAYGLSSIADRPFTPQDTLTPTVIARNPQTVQNARLWDPQLALPPTLENIQSLRTYYQFYNDEVAVDRYQLGDQYLQLLLAARELNPDKVPAQNWVNLKLQYTHGYGVVAARANQATSQGDPVLTLHDIPPEGPHGRPLVLGAS
;
A
#
# COMPACT_ATOMS: atom_id res chain seq x y z
N MET A 1 14.10 -9.67 7.33
CA MET A 1 15.42 -10.13 7.83
C MET A 1 16.06 -9.11 8.77
N TRP A 2 16.11 -7.82 8.42
CA TRP A 2 16.71 -6.77 9.26
C TRP A 2 16.04 -6.62 10.66
N GLY A 3 14.70 -6.61 10.73
CA GLY A 3 13.98 -6.56 12.00
C GLY A 3 14.21 -7.78 12.92
N TRP A 4 14.54 -8.94 12.35
CA TRP A 4 14.90 -10.13 13.13
C TRP A 4 16.27 -9.96 13.80
N PHE A 5 17.26 -9.44 13.06
CA PHE A 5 18.60 -9.20 13.60
C PHE A 5 18.59 -8.13 14.70
N LEU A 6 17.86 -7.02 14.50
CA LEU A 6 17.67 -6.00 15.54
C LEU A 6 16.95 -6.59 16.77
N GLY A 7 15.91 -7.39 16.56
CA GLY A 7 15.16 -8.06 17.62
C GLY A 7 16.05 -8.99 18.46
N VAL A 8 16.93 -9.76 17.83
CA VAL A 8 17.90 -10.64 18.52
C VAL A 8 18.87 -9.82 19.37
N VAL A 9 19.41 -8.72 18.83
CA VAL A 9 20.35 -7.86 19.59
C VAL A 9 19.66 -7.19 20.77
N ILE A 10 18.42 -6.70 20.60
CA ILE A 10 17.62 -6.12 21.70
C ILE A 10 17.37 -7.18 22.77
N LEU A 11 16.89 -8.36 22.39
CA LEU A 11 16.61 -9.45 23.32
C LEU A 11 17.87 -9.84 24.10
N MET A 12 19.00 -10.03 23.42
CA MET A 12 20.26 -10.35 24.06
C MET A 12 20.75 -9.24 24.99
N THR A 13 20.58 -7.97 24.60
CA THR A 13 20.94 -6.82 25.45
C THR A 13 20.07 -6.77 26.70
N LEU A 14 18.76 -6.98 26.58
CA LEU A 14 17.82 -7.00 27.70
C LEU A 14 18.05 -8.20 28.63
N VAL A 15 18.29 -9.39 28.08
CA VAL A 15 18.59 -10.60 28.86
C VAL A 15 19.90 -10.43 29.63
N VAL A 16 20.95 -9.95 28.97
CA VAL A 16 22.26 -9.71 29.61
C VAL A 16 22.15 -8.61 30.67
N ALA A 17 21.44 -7.51 30.38
CA ALA A 17 21.21 -6.44 31.36
C ALA A 17 20.39 -6.94 32.56
N GLY A 18 19.34 -7.72 32.32
CA GLY A 18 18.50 -8.32 33.36
C GLY A 18 19.27 -9.32 34.24
N LEU A 19 20.12 -10.16 33.64
CA LEU A 19 21.00 -11.08 34.37
C LEU A 19 22.02 -10.34 35.23
N TYR A 20 22.56 -9.22 34.74
CA TYR A 20 23.48 -8.41 35.55
C TYR A 20 22.75 -7.63 36.65
N ALA A 21 21.55 -7.12 36.39
CA ALA A 21 20.74 -6.43 37.39
C ALA A 21 20.25 -7.39 38.50
N SER A 22 19.84 -8.61 38.15
CA SER A 22 19.42 -9.62 39.12
C SER A 22 20.59 -10.08 40.01
N ARG A 23 21.81 -10.15 39.46
CA ARG A 23 23.03 -10.47 40.23
C ARG A 23 23.55 -9.30 41.08
N ALA A 24 23.33 -8.06 40.67
CA ALA A 24 23.77 -6.87 41.41
C ALA A 24 22.80 -6.47 42.54
N GLY A 25 21.54 -6.91 42.45
CA GLY A 25 20.47 -6.49 43.36
C GLY A 25 19.91 -5.11 42.99
N PHE A 26 18.58 -4.98 42.98
CA PHE A 26 17.88 -3.77 42.51
C PHE A 26 18.08 -2.52 43.39
N GLN A 27 18.59 -2.69 44.62
CA GLN A 27 18.70 -1.60 45.59
C GLN A 27 20.02 -0.81 45.50
N ASN A 28 21.12 -1.45 45.04
CA ASN A 28 22.42 -0.81 44.83
C ASN A 28 23.04 -1.36 43.55
N LEU A 29 22.74 -0.75 42.40
CA LEU A 29 23.16 -1.22 41.07
C LEU A 29 24.66 -0.96 40.83
N VAL A 30 25.53 -1.61 41.59
CA VAL A 30 26.98 -1.57 41.41
C VAL A 30 27.39 -2.71 40.49
N LEU A 31 27.49 -2.41 39.20
CA LEU A 31 27.89 -3.38 38.20
C LEU A 31 29.42 -3.56 38.18
N PRO A 32 29.94 -4.79 38.07
CA PRO A 32 31.37 -5.01 37.97
C PRO A 32 31.90 -4.42 36.66
N THR A 33 33.13 -3.91 36.68
CA THR A 33 33.80 -3.28 35.53
C THR A 33 33.69 -4.13 34.26
N ARG A 34 33.88 -5.45 34.37
CA ARG A 34 33.76 -6.39 33.23
C ARG A 34 32.34 -6.39 32.62
N ALA A 35 31.30 -6.33 33.43
CA ALA A 35 29.92 -6.24 32.95
C ALA A 35 29.65 -4.91 32.25
N VAL A 36 30.13 -3.79 32.82
CA VAL A 36 29.97 -2.46 32.19
C VAL A 36 30.71 -2.38 30.86
N ARG A 37 31.91 -2.96 30.74
CA ARG A 37 32.64 -3.07 29.47
C ARG A 37 31.87 -3.87 28.44
N HIS A 38 31.42 -5.06 28.81
CA HIS A 38 30.64 -5.92 27.92
C HIS A 38 29.35 -5.22 27.44
N LEU A 39 28.64 -4.58 28.35
CA LEU A 39 27.42 -3.84 28.04
C LEU A 39 27.69 -2.61 27.16
N SER A 40 28.82 -1.92 27.36
CA SER A 40 29.24 -0.79 26.52
C SER A 40 29.55 -1.22 25.09
N VAL A 41 30.26 -2.35 24.91
CA VAL A 41 30.54 -2.89 23.57
C VAL A 41 29.24 -3.33 22.90
N LEU A 42 28.37 -4.05 23.61
CA LEU A 42 27.09 -4.51 23.06
C LEU A 42 26.18 -3.33 22.65
N ALA A 43 26.07 -2.32 23.51
CA ALA A 43 25.30 -1.11 23.23
C ALA A 43 25.90 -0.30 22.06
N ALA A 44 27.23 -0.28 21.91
CA ALA A 44 27.88 0.35 20.77
C ALA A 44 27.60 -0.37 19.45
N VAL A 45 27.65 -1.70 19.44
CA VAL A 45 27.27 -2.51 18.28
C VAL A 45 25.80 -2.27 17.92
N PHE A 46 24.92 -2.27 18.92
CA PHE A 46 23.51 -1.93 18.72
C PHE A 46 23.33 -0.53 18.11
N ALA A 47 24.04 0.48 18.62
CA ALA A 47 23.98 1.84 18.09
C ALA A 47 24.50 1.92 16.64
N ALA A 48 25.59 1.21 16.31
CA ALA A 48 26.10 1.15 14.94
C ALA A 48 25.09 0.51 13.97
N LEU A 49 24.39 -0.55 14.40
CA LEU A 49 23.33 -1.18 13.62
C LEU A 49 22.13 -0.24 13.42
N LEU A 50 21.78 0.56 14.42
CA LEU A 50 20.75 1.60 14.28
C LEU A 50 21.18 2.72 13.35
N ALA A 51 22.47 3.09 13.30
CA ALA A 51 22.94 4.05 12.31
C ALA A 51 22.73 3.53 10.87
N ILE A 52 23.04 2.25 10.64
CA ILE A 52 22.78 1.59 9.35
C ILE A 52 21.28 1.52 9.08
N HIS A 53 20.46 1.23 10.09
CA HIS A 53 19.00 1.23 9.97
C HIS A 53 18.45 2.54 9.44
N TYR A 54 18.77 3.65 10.10
CA TYR A 54 18.28 4.96 9.70
C TYR A 54 18.76 5.35 8.31
N ARG A 55 19.95 4.85 7.90
CA ARG A 55 20.42 5.01 6.53
C ARG A 55 19.60 4.22 5.52
N LEU A 56 19.12 3.02 5.89
CA LEU A 56 18.24 2.20 5.06
C LEU A 56 16.82 2.76 5.00
N ASP A 57 16.31 3.31 6.11
CA ASP A 57 14.98 3.94 6.17
C ASP A 57 14.84 5.09 5.16
N LEU A 58 15.92 5.82 4.88
CA LEU A 58 15.96 6.83 3.81
C LEU A 58 15.57 6.28 2.43
N TYR A 59 15.90 5.02 2.13
CA TYR A 59 15.52 4.38 0.87
C TYR A 59 14.10 3.82 0.92
N GLU A 60 13.66 3.36 2.09
CA GLU A 60 12.28 2.89 2.29
C GLU A 60 11.25 4.01 2.09
N LEU A 61 11.64 5.28 2.26
CA LEU A 61 10.80 6.44 1.92
C LEU A 61 10.34 6.45 0.46
N LEU A 62 11.09 5.85 -0.46
CA LEU A 62 10.68 5.75 -1.87
C LEU A 62 9.51 4.77 -2.08
N LEU A 63 9.27 3.88 -1.12
CA LEU A 63 8.22 2.87 -1.14
C LEU A 63 7.03 3.25 -0.25
N SER A 64 7.06 4.44 0.35
CA SER A 64 6.01 4.91 1.25
C SER A 64 4.71 5.14 0.50
N LYS A 65 3.62 4.53 0.97
CA LYS A 65 2.26 4.69 0.41
C LYS A 65 1.45 5.78 1.13
N ARG A 66 2.12 6.80 1.66
CA ARG A 66 1.45 7.84 2.45
C ARG A 66 0.89 8.91 1.51
N GLY A 67 -0.44 8.93 1.36
CA GLY A 67 -1.16 9.87 0.49
C GLY A 67 -1.68 9.21 -0.79
N PHE A 68 -1.98 10.04 -1.80
CA PHE A 68 -2.57 9.57 -3.06
C PHE A 68 -1.54 8.91 -4.01
N VAL A 69 -0.25 9.12 -3.76
CA VAL A 69 0.83 8.63 -4.62
C VAL A 69 1.92 7.99 -3.76
N THR A 70 2.60 6.99 -4.31
CA THR A 70 3.68 6.27 -3.62
C THR A 70 5.00 7.03 -3.80
N GLY A 71 5.69 7.30 -2.69
CA GLY A 71 7.02 7.89 -2.67
C GLY A 71 7.19 9.00 -1.63
N VAL A 72 8.19 9.84 -1.87
CA VAL A 72 8.56 10.98 -1.01
C VAL A 72 7.62 12.16 -1.28
N GLY A 73 6.87 12.58 -0.26
CA GLY A 73 6.10 13.83 -0.25
C GLY A 73 6.86 15.03 0.34
N TYR A 74 6.20 16.18 0.45
CA TYR A 74 6.83 17.41 0.98
C TYR A 74 7.35 17.24 2.42
N ALA A 75 6.52 16.69 3.31
CA ALA A 75 6.90 16.50 4.71
C ALA A 75 8.05 15.49 4.86
N ASP A 76 8.11 14.49 3.98
CA ASP A 76 9.21 13.53 3.97
C ASP A 76 10.52 14.22 3.53
N ALA A 77 10.47 15.04 2.48
CA ALA A 77 11.64 15.75 1.97
C ALA A 77 12.21 16.77 2.96
N VAL A 78 11.34 17.55 3.60
CA VAL A 78 11.76 18.66 4.48
C VAL A 78 12.00 18.22 5.91
N ALA A 79 11.27 17.21 6.41
CA ALA A 79 11.38 16.78 7.80
C ALA A 79 12.09 15.43 7.96
N ARG A 80 11.58 14.39 7.30
CA ARG A 80 12.05 13.02 7.55
C ARG A 80 13.44 12.75 7.01
N ILE A 81 13.75 13.18 5.79
CA ILE A 81 15.08 12.97 5.21
C ILE A 81 16.17 13.60 6.09
N PRO A 82 16.07 14.89 6.49
CA PRO A 82 17.02 15.46 7.45
C PRO A 82 17.05 14.73 8.79
N ALA A 83 15.88 14.35 9.33
CA ALA A 83 15.81 13.63 10.59
C ALA A 83 16.57 12.28 10.55
N TYR A 84 16.42 11.49 9.50
CA TYR A 84 17.15 10.23 9.36
C TYR A 84 18.66 10.44 9.20
N TRP A 85 19.10 11.49 8.50
CA TRP A 85 20.53 11.84 8.45
C TRP A 85 21.08 12.22 9.83
N ILE A 86 20.35 13.07 10.57
CA ILE A 86 20.74 13.47 11.93
C ILE A 86 20.80 12.24 12.85
N MET A 87 19.78 11.37 12.79
CA MET A 87 19.75 10.14 13.59
C MET A 87 20.88 9.19 13.22
N THR A 88 21.22 9.06 11.94
CA THR A 88 22.36 8.25 11.48
C THR A 88 23.67 8.73 12.09
N VAL A 89 23.93 10.05 12.03
CA VAL A 89 25.14 10.65 12.61
C VAL A 89 25.15 10.54 14.13
N LEU A 90 24.02 10.84 14.79
CA LEU A 90 23.87 10.71 16.23
C LEU A 90 24.19 9.29 16.71
N MET A 91 23.63 8.28 16.05
CA MET A 91 23.87 6.89 16.40
C MET A 91 25.31 6.44 16.13
N ALA A 92 25.95 6.95 15.08
CA ALA A 92 27.37 6.71 14.85
C ALA A 92 28.25 7.32 15.96
N LEU A 93 27.94 8.55 16.41
CA LEU A 93 28.64 9.20 17.52
C LEU A 93 28.42 8.47 18.86
N ILE A 94 27.18 8.03 19.13
CA ILE A 94 26.86 7.20 20.31
C ILE A 94 27.66 5.90 20.27
N ALA A 95 27.73 5.23 19.12
CA ALA A 95 28.50 4.00 18.97
C ALA A 95 29.98 4.21 19.30
N ILE A 96 30.60 5.25 18.74
CA ILE A 96 32.00 5.62 19.02
C ILE A 96 32.20 5.95 20.50
N GLY A 97 31.31 6.76 21.09
CA GLY A 97 31.38 7.15 22.50
C GLY A 97 31.25 5.96 23.46
N LEU A 98 30.37 5.00 23.16
CA LEU A 98 30.19 3.79 23.95
C LEU A 98 31.36 2.81 23.79
N LEU A 99 31.98 2.71 22.60
CA LEU A 99 33.24 1.98 22.44
C LEU A 99 34.37 2.61 23.26
N ALA A 100 34.50 3.93 23.26
CA ALA A 100 35.46 4.62 24.11
C ALA A 100 35.18 4.38 25.60
N ASN A 101 33.90 4.34 26.00
CA ASN A 101 33.49 4.01 27.36
C ASN A 101 33.83 2.56 27.76
N ALA A 102 34.00 1.63 26.82
CA ALA A 102 34.46 0.28 27.15
C ALA A 102 35.88 0.26 27.74
N GLY A 103 36.71 1.29 27.48
CA GLY A 103 38.01 1.44 28.15
C GLY A 103 37.87 1.85 29.62
N THR A 104 37.07 2.88 29.88
CA THR A 104 36.89 3.51 31.21
C THR A 104 35.83 2.82 32.08
N ALA A 105 34.95 2.02 31.48
CA ALA A 105 33.92 1.20 32.11
C ALA A 105 33.00 1.97 33.08
N ARG A 106 32.57 3.18 32.70
CA ARG A 106 31.63 3.98 33.48
C ARG A 106 30.20 3.57 33.16
N LEU A 107 29.35 3.48 34.17
CA LEU A 107 27.94 3.12 33.97
C LEU A 107 27.12 4.28 33.40
N THR A 108 27.49 5.54 33.69
CA THR A 108 26.72 6.74 33.34
C THR A 108 26.46 6.98 31.85
N PRO A 109 27.39 6.71 30.90
CA PRO A 109 27.12 6.95 29.48
C PRO A 109 26.06 6.04 28.86
N LEU A 110 25.81 4.86 29.43
CA LEU A 110 24.82 3.89 28.93
C LEU A 110 23.38 4.43 29.00
N PRO A 111 22.84 4.82 30.18
CA PRO A 111 21.49 5.39 30.25
C PRO A 111 21.41 6.75 29.55
N VAL A 112 22.49 7.55 29.56
CA VAL A 112 22.51 8.84 28.84
C VAL A 112 22.36 8.63 27.33
N ALA A 113 23.10 7.69 26.74
CA ALA A 113 22.97 7.35 25.33
C ALA A 113 21.56 6.87 24.97
N LEU A 114 20.97 6.01 25.82
CA LEU A 114 19.61 5.52 25.63
C LEU A 114 18.59 6.66 25.65
N VAL A 115 18.64 7.53 26.66
CA VAL A 115 17.72 8.68 26.78
C VAL A 115 17.91 9.66 25.63
N ALA A 116 19.16 9.96 25.26
CA ALA A 116 19.46 10.85 24.14
C ALA A 116 18.90 10.31 22.82
N TRP A 117 19.09 9.01 22.55
CA TRP A 117 18.53 8.36 21.37
C TRP A 117 17.00 8.40 21.36
N LEU A 118 16.35 7.99 22.45
CA LEU A 118 14.89 7.96 22.53
C LEU A 118 14.27 9.36 22.41
N ALA A 119 14.84 10.35 23.09
CA ALA A 119 14.38 11.73 23.01
C ALA A 119 14.55 12.29 21.58
N ALA A 120 15.72 12.07 20.96
CA ALA A 120 15.97 12.50 19.59
C ALA A 120 15.03 11.79 18.59
N ALA A 121 14.81 10.48 18.73
CA ALA A 121 13.90 9.72 17.88
C ALA A 121 12.47 10.25 17.98
N PHE A 122 11.98 10.49 19.20
CA PHE A 122 10.63 11.03 19.41
C PHE A 122 10.49 12.43 18.79
N ILE A 123 11.45 13.32 19.06
CA ILE A 123 11.39 14.69 18.55
C ILE A 123 11.53 14.73 17.03
N LEU A 124 12.55 14.06 16.46
CA LEU A 124 12.91 14.19 15.05
C LEU A 124 12.06 13.32 14.12
N LEU A 125 11.59 12.14 14.56
CA LEU A 125 10.85 11.20 13.70
C LEU A 125 9.34 11.24 13.91
N VAL A 126 8.86 11.73 15.06
CA VAL A 126 7.43 11.81 15.39
C VAL A 126 6.95 13.26 15.45
N VAL A 127 7.50 14.07 16.34
CA VAL A 127 7.01 15.43 16.59
C VAL A 127 7.28 16.33 15.38
N PHE A 128 8.52 16.40 14.90
CA PHE A 128 8.91 17.32 13.84
C PHE A 128 8.17 17.08 12.51
N PRO A 129 8.08 15.84 11.97
CA PRO A 129 7.29 15.57 10.77
C PRO A 129 5.80 15.83 10.98
N GLY A 130 5.26 15.54 12.18
CA GLY A 130 3.87 15.83 12.52
C GLY A 130 3.55 17.33 12.50
N VAL A 131 4.46 18.16 13.03
CA VAL A 131 4.35 19.63 12.98
C VAL A 131 4.41 20.13 11.55
N VAL A 132 5.39 19.69 10.75
CA VAL A 132 5.50 20.10 9.33
C VAL A 132 4.25 19.69 8.55
N GLN A 133 3.74 18.47 8.75
CA GLN A 133 2.51 18.02 8.10
C GLN A 133 1.31 18.88 8.50
N ARG A 134 1.12 19.14 9.80
CA ARG A 134 -0.06 19.87 10.30
C ARG A 134 -0.06 21.35 9.92
N PHE A 135 1.10 22.00 9.95
CA PHE A 135 1.19 23.45 9.82
C PHE A 135 1.71 23.93 8.46
N SER A 136 2.42 23.11 7.69
CA SER A 136 2.93 23.49 6.36
C SER A 136 2.22 22.77 5.22
N VAL A 137 1.94 21.47 5.36
CA VAL A 137 1.32 20.68 4.27
C VAL A 137 -0.19 20.82 4.30
N ALA A 138 -0.86 20.43 5.39
CA ALA A 138 -2.32 20.39 5.47
C ALA A 138 -3.05 21.71 5.07
N PRO A 139 -2.53 22.92 5.37
CA PRO A 139 -3.20 24.16 4.94
C PRO A 139 -3.13 24.44 3.44
N SER A 140 -2.13 23.88 2.74
CA SER A 140 -1.85 24.19 1.33
C SER A 140 -1.32 22.96 0.58
N GLU A 141 -1.97 21.81 0.79
CA GLU A 141 -1.46 20.50 0.39
C GLU A 141 -1.23 20.41 -1.12
N LEU A 142 -2.19 20.87 -1.92
CA LEU A 142 -2.07 20.88 -3.38
C LEU A 142 -0.81 21.60 -3.84
N SER A 143 -0.55 22.81 -3.35
CA SER A 143 0.62 23.60 -3.76
C SER A 143 1.93 22.96 -3.31
N ARG A 144 1.97 22.41 -2.08
CA ARG A 144 3.17 21.80 -1.50
C ARG A 144 3.52 20.45 -2.09
N GLU A 145 2.52 19.62 -2.42
CA GLU A 145 2.71 18.27 -2.94
C GLU A 145 2.83 18.23 -4.47
N THR A 146 2.23 19.19 -5.21
CA THR A 146 2.31 19.27 -6.69
C THR A 146 3.70 19.01 -7.27
N PRO A 147 4.80 19.65 -6.81
CA PRO A 147 6.12 19.39 -7.38
C PRO A 147 6.59 17.94 -7.17
N TYR A 148 6.28 17.34 -6.03
CA TYR A 148 6.65 15.95 -5.74
C TYR A 148 5.83 14.96 -6.57
N ILE A 149 4.54 15.24 -6.77
CA ILE A 149 3.66 14.47 -7.66
C ILE A 149 4.17 14.56 -9.11
N LYS A 150 4.55 15.75 -9.59
CA LYS A 150 5.14 15.93 -10.94
C LYS A 150 6.42 15.10 -11.11
N ASN A 151 7.30 15.10 -10.11
CA ASN A 151 8.51 14.29 -10.13
C ASN A 151 8.18 12.79 -10.18
N GLN A 152 7.23 12.32 -9.37
CA GLN A 152 6.80 10.92 -9.39
C GLN A 152 6.20 10.52 -10.74
N ILE A 153 5.36 11.36 -11.35
CA ILE A 153 4.84 11.12 -12.70
C ILE A 153 6.00 11.02 -13.70
N ALA A 154 6.96 11.95 -13.66
CA ALA A 154 8.10 11.95 -14.56
C ALA A 154 8.97 10.68 -14.41
N PHE A 155 9.33 10.31 -13.19
CA PHE A 155 10.13 9.11 -12.92
C PHE A 155 9.37 7.82 -13.24
N THR A 156 8.06 7.78 -13.01
CA THR A 156 7.22 6.64 -13.40
C THR A 156 7.18 6.50 -14.91
N ARG A 157 6.94 7.60 -15.64
CA ARG A 157 6.99 7.60 -17.11
C ARG A 157 8.35 7.16 -17.63
N GLN A 158 9.44 7.59 -16.99
CA GLN A 158 10.79 7.16 -17.37
C GLN A 158 11.01 5.67 -17.12
N ALA A 159 10.62 5.16 -15.94
CA ALA A 159 10.80 3.75 -15.56
C ALA A 159 10.05 2.79 -16.50
N TYR A 160 8.85 3.18 -16.95
CA TYR A 160 8.05 2.41 -17.90
C TYR A 160 8.35 2.73 -19.38
N GLY A 161 9.32 3.60 -19.68
CA GLY A 161 9.65 3.97 -21.06
C GLY A 161 8.57 4.78 -21.79
N LEU A 162 7.67 5.44 -21.05
CA LEU A 162 6.57 6.25 -21.59
C LEU A 162 6.98 7.67 -21.99
N SER A 163 8.25 8.05 -21.75
CA SER A 163 8.78 9.36 -22.09
C SER A 163 8.94 9.58 -23.60
N SER A 164 9.10 8.51 -24.38
CA SER A 164 9.26 8.55 -25.85
C SER A 164 7.97 8.31 -26.64
N ILE A 165 6.84 8.18 -25.95
CA ILE A 165 5.54 7.97 -26.61
C ILE A 165 5.02 9.33 -27.08
N ALA A 166 4.75 9.43 -28.39
CA ALA A 166 4.13 10.59 -28.98
C ALA A 166 2.61 10.46 -28.89
N ASP A 167 1.98 11.34 -28.11
CA ASP A 167 0.53 11.44 -28.08
C ASP A 167 0.04 11.94 -29.45
N ARG A 168 -0.81 11.13 -30.11
CA ARG A 168 -1.49 11.53 -31.35
C ARG A 168 -2.95 11.80 -31.02
N PRO A 169 -3.35 13.06 -30.81
CA PRO A 169 -4.74 13.37 -30.58
C PRO A 169 -5.55 12.94 -31.82
N PHE A 170 -6.53 12.07 -31.59
CA PHE A 170 -7.49 11.66 -32.61
C PHE A 170 -8.72 12.56 -32.48
N THR A 171 -8.85 13.51 -33.38
CA THR A 171 -10.10 14.28 -33.54
C THR A 171 -10.88 13.65 -34.69
N PRO A 172 -12.03 13.00 -34.42
CA PRO A 172 -12.86 12.46 -35.50
C PRO A 172 -13.30 13.61 -36.41
N GLN A 173 -12.92 13.57 -37.70
CA GLN A 173 -13.31 14.58 -38.68
C GLN A 173 -14.55 14.18 -39.49
N ASP A 174 -15.00 12.93 -39.35
CA ASP A 174 -16.14 12.42 -40.09
C ASP A 174 -17.46 12.95 -39.51
N THR A 175 -18.30 13.51 -40.38
CA THR A 175 -19.67 13.86 -40.00
C THR A 175 -20.49 12.58 -39.89
N LEU A 176 -20.98 12.27 -38.69
CA LEU A 176 -21.87 11.12 -38.45
C LEU A 176 -23.20 11.33 -39.18
N THR A 177 -23.41 10.63 -40.29
CA THR A 177 -24.69 10.61 -41.00
C THR A 177 -25.52 9.38 -40.61
N PRO A 178 -26.87 9.44 -40.69
CA PRO A 178 -27.72 8.28 -40.46
C PRO A 178 -27.37 7.07 -41.34
N THR A 179 -26.88 7.32 -42.56
CA THR A 179 -26.43 6.27 -43.48
C THR A 179 -25.18 5.55 -43.00
N VAL A 180 -24.23 6.25 -42.37
CA VAL A 180 -23.02 5.64 -41.78
C VAL A 180 -23.39 4.80 -40.56
N ILE A 181 -24.31 5.27 -39.71
CA ILE A 181 -24.82 4.51 -38.55
C ILE A 181 -25.51 3.23 -39.02
N ALA A 182 -26.42 3.33 -40.00
CA ALA A 182 -27.17 2.19 -40.53
C ALA A 182 -26.27 1.12 -41.18
N ARG A 183 -25.11 1.51 -41.74
CA ARG A 183 -24.11 0.59 -42.31
C ARG A 183 -23.20 -0.06 -41.28
N ASN A 184 -23.14 0.46 -40.04
CA ASN A 184 -22.25 -0.04 -38.98
C ASN A 184 -23.02 -0.46 -37.71
N PRO A 185 -24.05 -1.33 -37.83
CA PRO A 185 -24.90 -1.68 -36.69
C PRO A 185 -24.11 -2.36 -35.57
N GLN A 186 -23.12 -3.19 -35.88
CA GLN A 186 -22.28 -3.86 -34.87
C GLN A 186 -21.43 -2.88 -34.05
N THR A 187 -20.85 -1.85 -34.68
CA THR A 187 -20.05 -0.84 -33.96
C THR A 187 -20.93 -0.03 -33.00
N VAL A 188 -22.12 0.37 -33.46
CA VAL A 188 -23.06 1.16 -32.65
C VAL A 188 -23.63 0.32 -31.51
N GLN A 189 -23.96 -0.95 -31.76
CA GLN A 189 -24.43 -1.89 -30.74
C GLN A 189 -23.35 -2.31 -29.75
N ASN A 190 -22.07 -2.03 -30.02
CA ASN A 190 -20.96 -2.34 -29.14
C ASN A 190 -20.22 -1.09 -28.63
N ALA A 191 -20.76 0.10 -28.88
CA ALA A 191 -20.22 1.34 -28.37
C ALA A 191 -20.32 1.34 -26.84
N ARG A 192 -19.16 1.23 -26.18
CA ARG A 192 -19.08 1.07 -24.74
C ARG A 192 -19.42 2.38 -24.04
N LEU A 193 -20.49 2.36 -23.27
CA LEU A 193 -20.94 3.44 -22.38
C LEU A 193 -20.23 3.39 -21.02
N TRP A 194 -19.96 2.18 -20.54
CA TRP A 194 -19.43 1.92 -19.20
C TRP A 194 -17.90 1.85 -19.16
N ASP A 195 -17.28 2.55 -18.22
CA ASP A 195 -15.87 2.35 -17.90
C ASP A 195 -15.70 1.05 -17.09
N PRO A 196 -14.95 0.05 -17.60
CA PRO A 196 -14.80 -1.23 -16.93
C PRO A 196 -14.06 -1.11 -15.60
N GLN A 197 -13.12 -0.18 -15.45
CA GLN A 197 -12.25 -0.10 -14.28
C GLN A 197 -12.76 0.89 -13.23
N LEU A 198 -13.35 2.01 -13.67
CA LEU A 198 -13.68 3.11 -12.77
C LEU A 198 -15.15 3.11 -12.31
N ALA A 199 -16.08 2.80 -13.21
CA ALA A 199 -17.51 3.02 -12.97
C ALA A 199 -18.27 1.72 -12.66
N LEU A 200 -17.98 0.65 -13.39
CA LEU A 200 -18.77 -0.59 -13.29
C LEU A 200 -18.65 -1.30 -11.93
N PRO A 201 -17.46 -1.53 -11.34
CA PRO A 201 -17.35 -2.35 -10.13
C PRO A 201 -18.11 -1.78 -8.92
N PRO A 202 -18.02 -0.48 -8.58
CA PRO A 202 -18.83 0.10 -7.50
C PRO A 202 -20.34 -0.01 -7.75
N THR A 203 -20.78 0.12 -9.00
CA THR A 203 -22.18 -0.07 -9.35
C THR A 203 -22.59 -1.52 -9.15
N LEU A 204 -21.80 -2.49 -9.61
CA LEU A 204 -22.07 -3.91 -9.40
C LEU A 204 -22.12 -4.25 -7.90
N GLU A 205 -21.24 -3.69 -7.07
CA GLU A 205 -21.37 -3.84 -5.60
C GLU A 205 -22.75 -3.40 -5.11
N ASN A 206 -23.24 -2.24 -5.55
CA ASN A 206 -24.53 -1.73 -5.09
C ASN A 206 -25.71 -2.61 -5.53
N ILE A 207 -25.71 -3.09 -6.78
CA ILE A 207 -26.86 -3.83 -7.35
C ILE A 207 -26.73 -5.35 -7.24
N GLN A 208 -25.55 -5.86 -6.89
CA GLN A 208 -25.23 -7.29 -6.91
C GLN A 208 -24.47 -7.79 -5.66
N SER A 209 -24.29 -6.98 -4.60
CA SER A 209 -23.74 -7.48 -3.33
C SER A 209 -24.78 -8.27 -2.52
N LEU A 210 -25.10 -9.48 -2.98
CA LEU A 210 -26.08 -10.37 -2.34
C LEU A 210 -25.57 -11.04 -1.05
N ARG A 211 -24.25 -11.02 -0.82
CA ARG A 211 -23.59 -11.56 0.38
C ARG A 211 -22.42 -10.67 0.74
N THR A 212 -22.24 -10.40 2.03
CA THR A 212 -21.22 -9.47 2.53
C THR A 212 -19.78 -9.93 2.28
N TYR A 213 -19.54 -11.24 2.18
CA TYR A 213 -18.20 -11.81 1.97
C TYR A 213 -17.80 -11.89 0.50
N TYR A 214 -18.68 -11.55 -0.42
CA TYR A 214 -18.35 -11.45 -1.83
C TYR A 214 -18.11 -10.01 -2.26
N GLN A 215 -17.20 -9.81 -3.20
CA GLN A 215 -16.94 -8.51 -3.79
C GLN A 215 -16.47 -8.59 -5.24
N PHE A 216 -16.52 -7.46 -5.94
CA PHE A 216 -15.96 -7.23 -7.27
C PHE A 216 -14.74 -6.31 -7.15
N TYR A 217 -13.60 -6.75 -7.65
CA TYR A 217 -12.39 -5.92 -7.66
C TYR A 217 -12.40 -4.95 -8.84
N ASN A 218 -11.89 -3.73 -8.62
CA ASN A 218 -12.00 -2.64 -9.60
C ASN A 218 -11.18 -2.91 -10.87
N ASP A 219 -10.10 -3.68 -10.75
CA ASP A 219 -9.13 -3.99 -11.80
C ASP A 219 -9.39 -5.32 -12.50
N GLU A 220 -10.47 -6.01 -12.17
CA GLU A 220 -10.78 -7.37 -12.65
C GLU A 220 -12.01 -7.46 -13.56
N VAL A 221 -12.47 -6.32 -14.09
CA VAL A 221 -13.53 -6.30 -15.09
C VAL A 221 -12.94 -6.58 -16.47
N ALA A 222 -13.22 -7.77 -17.00
CA ALA A 222 -12.84 -8.16 -18.35
C ALA A 222 -13.81 -7.58 -19.39
N VAL A 223 -13.27 -7.13 -20.52
CA VAL A 223 -14.04 -6.66 -21.67
C VAL A 223 -13.96 -7.72 -22.76
N ASP A 224 -15.08 -8.31 -23.13
CA ASP A 224 -15.09 -9.37 -24.13
C ASP A 224 -16.39 -9.40 -24.94
N ARG A 225 -16.43 -10.15 -26.05
CA ARG A 225 -17.58 -10.20 -26.97
C ARG A 225 -18.13 -11.60 -27.08
N TYR A 226 -19.45 -11.71 -26.97
CA TYR A 226 -20.17 -12.97 -27.00
C TYR A 226 -21.31 -12.93 -28.01
N GLN A 227 -21.56 -14.09 -28.61
CA GLN A 227 -22.75 -14.32 -29.43
C GLN A 227 -23.94 -14.64 -28.51
N LEU A 228 -24.90 -13.72 -28.43
CA LEU A 228 -26.13 -13.82 -27.63
C LEU A 228 -27.31 -13.95 -28.60
N GLY A 229 -27.68 -15.18 -28.93
CA GLY A 229 -28.62 -15.45 -30.03
C GLY A 229 -28.04 -14.97 -31.36
N ASP A 230 -28.78 -14.14 -32.09
CA ASP A 230 -28.31 -13.57 -33.38
C ASP A 230 -27.46 -12.29 -33.20
N GLN A 231 -27.26 -11.82 -31.97
CA GLN A 231 -26.54 -10.58 -31.69
C GLN A 231 -25.12 -10.85 -31.19
N TYR A 232 -24.14 -10.19 -31.80
CA TYR A 232 -22.76 -10.19 -31.32
C TYR A 232 -22.51 -8.96 -30.45
N LEU A 233 -22.43 -9.16 -29.13
CA LEU A 233 -22.46 -8.11 -28.12
C LEU A 233 -21.23 -8.13 -27.21
N GLN A 234 -20.75 -6.95 -26.88
CA GLN A 234 -19.67 -6.71 -25.94
C GLN A 234 -20.24 -6.69 -24.53
N LEU A 235 -19.71 -7.57 -23.69
CA LEU A 235 -20.03 -7.69 -22.29
C LEU A 235 -18.84 -7.23 -21.44
N LEU A 236 -19.17 -6.66 -20.29
CA LEU A 236 -18.25 -6.38 -19.22
C LEU A 236 -18.47 -7.46 -18.15
N LEU A 237 -17.47 -8.29 -17.94
CA LEU A 237 -17.52 -9.46 -17.08
C LEU A 237 -16.77 -9.16 -15.79
N ALA A 238 -17.41 -9.37 -14.66
CA ALA A 238 -16.78 -9.27 -13.36
C ALA A 238 -16.98 -10.59 -12.61
N ALA A 239 -15.88 -11.21 -12.16
CA ALA A 239 -15.95 -12.36 -11.28
C ALA A 239 -16.39 -11.89 -9.89
N ARG A 240 -17.30 -12.64 -9.27
CA ARG A 240 -17.64 -12.41 -7.88
C ARG A 240 -16.64 -13.15 -7.01
N GLU A 241 -15.75 -12.42 -6.37
CA GLU A 241 -14.64 -12.98 -5.61
C GLU A 241 -14.92 -13.02 -4.12
N LEU A 242 -14.31 -13.98 -3.42
CA LEU A 242 -14.37 -14.05 -1.96
C LEU A 242 -13.41 -13.04 -1.34
N ASN A 243 -13.90 -12.22 -0.42
CA ASN A 243 -13.07 -11.41 0.46
C ASN A 243 -12.94 -12.08 1.84
N PRO A 244 -11.76 -12.65 2.19
CA PRO A 244 -11.51 -13.26 3.49
C PRO A 244 -11.78 -12.30 4.67
N ASP A 245 -11.55 -11.00 4.48
CA ASP A 245 -11.72 -10.00 5.52
C ASP A 245 -13.19 -9.77 5.89
N LYS A 246 -14.11 -10.11 4.99
CA LYS A 246 -15.56 -9.96 5.17
C LYS A 246 -16.26 -11.28 5.53
N VAL A 247 -15.50 -12.37 5.69
CA VAL A 247 -16.04 -13.68 6.12
C VAL A 247 -16.49 -13.61 7.60
N PRO A 248 -17.73 -14.03 7.92
CA PRO A 248 -18.17 -14.13 9.31
C PRO A 248 -17.28 -15.09 10.09
N ALA A 249 -16.75 -14.65 11.24
CA ALA A 249 -15.85 -15.42 12.09
C ALA A 249 -14.64 -16.01 11.32
N GLN A 250 -13.56 -15.23 11.22
CA GLN A 250 -12.32 -15.55 10.50
C GLN A 250 -11.46 -16.66 11.15
N ASN A 251 -12.07 -17.78 11.52
CA ASN A 251 -11.37 -18.96 12.00
C ASN A 251 -10.88 -19.81 10.81
N TRP A 252 -9.98 -20.76 11.11
CA TRP A 252 -9.40 -21.63 10.09
C TRP A 252 -10.47 -22.43 9.33
N VAL A 253 -11.51 -22.91 10.00
CA VAL A 253 -12.60 -23.68 9.36
C VAL A 253 -13.31 -22.84 8.31
N ASN A 254 -13.67 -21.61 8.65
CA ASN A 254 -14.39 -20.71 7.74
C ASN A 254 -13.50 -20.31 6.56
N LEU A 255 -12.23 -19.97 6.81
CA LEU A 255 -11.31 -19.52 5.77
C LEU A 255 -10.74 -20.64 4.88
N LYS A 256 -10.77 -21.90 5.33
CA LYS A 256 -10.12 -23.02 4.62
C LYS A 256 -11.06 -24.14 4.20
N LEU A 257 -12.24 -24.28 4.83
CA LEU A 257 -13.18 -25.35 4.53
C LEU A 257 -14.54 -24.84 4.03
N GLN A 258 -15.05 -23.74 4.57
CA GLN A 258 -16.41 -23.27 4.25
C GLN A 258 -16.43 -22.22 3.12
N TYR A 259 -15.65 -21.14 3.27
CA TYR A 259 -15.55 -20.05 2.31
C TYR A 259 -14.21 -20.16 1.60
N THR A 260 -14.19 -20.89 0.50
CA THR A 260 -12.94 -21.27 -0.19
C THR A 260 -12.75 -20.61 -1.55
N HIS A 261 -13.82 -20.09 -2.15
CA HIS A 261 -13.82 -19.56 -3.51
C HIS A 261 -14.88 -18.48 -3.68
N GLY A 262 -14.73 -17.69 -4.75
CA GLY A 262 -15.77 -16.80 -5.26
C GLY A 262 -16.95 -17.56 -5.86
N TYR A 263 -17.97 -16.86 -6.35
CA TYR A 263 -19.19 -17.50 -6.81
C TYR A 263 -19.83 -16.80 -8.01
N GLY A 264 -19.60 -17.39 -9.18
CA GLY A 264 -20.19 -16.95 -10.44
C GLY A 264 -19.56 -15.69 -11.02
N VAL A 265 -20.16 -15.23 -12.12
CA VAL A 265 -19.76 -14.05 -12.88
C VAL A 265 -21.00 -13.19 -13.09
N VAL A 266 -20.80 -11.87 -13.07
CA VAL A 266 -21.82 -10.91 -13.50
C VAL A 266 -21.39 -10.37 -14.87
N ALA A 267 -22.33 -10.36 -15.81
CA ALA A 267 -22.09 -9.86 -17.16
C ALA A 267 -23.00 -8.66 -17.44
N ALA A 268 -22.42 -7.48 -17.63
CA ALA A 268 -23.12 -6.26 -18.00
C ALA A 268 -22.99 -5.97 -19.50
N ARG A 269 -24.05 -5.49 -20.14
CA ARG A 269 -23.98 -5.01 -21.53
C ARG A 269 -23.18 -3.71 -21.58
N ALA A 270 -22.17 -3.66 -22.45
CA ALA A 270 -21.30 -2.49 -22.54
C ALA A 270 -22.02 -1.24 -23.06
N ASN A 271 -23.10 -1.38 -23.83
CA ASN A 271 -23.73 -0.33 -24.62
C ASN A 271 -25.11 0.13 -24.11
N GLN A 272 -25.58 -0.37 -22.96
CA GLN A 272 -26.93 -0.12 -22.48
C GLN A 272 -26.93 0.28 -21.00
N ALA A 273 -27.89 1.12 -20.64
CA ALA A 273 -28.23 1.46 -19.27
C ALA A 273 -29.75 1.33 -19.07
N THR A 274 -30.17 1.02 -17.85
CA THR A 274 -31.58 1.04 -17.45
C THR A 274 -32.09 2.48 -17.36
N SER A 275 -33.40 2.65 -17.16
CA SER A 275 -33.99 3.98 -16.91
C SER A 275 -33.50 4.64 -15.62
N GLN A 276 -32.96 3.87 -14.67
CA GLN A 276 -32.35 4.35 -13.44
C GLN A 276 -30.87 4.73 -13.63
N GLY A 277 -30.30 4.45 -14.81
CA GLY A 277 -28.89 4.69 -15.10
C GLY A 277 -27.96 3.54 -14.69
N ASP A 278 -28.49 2.35 -14.36
CA ASP A 278 -27.69 1.17 -14.01
C ASP A 278 -27.29 0.35 -15.26
N PRO A 279 -26.23 -0.47 -15.20
CA PRO A 279 -25.88 -1.36 -16.30
C PRO A 279 -26.97 -2.42 -16.53
N VAL A 280 -27.27 -2.71 -17.79
CA VAL A 280 -28.16 -3.83 -18.13
C VAL A 280 -27.40 -5.14 -17.98
N LEU A 281 -27.80 -5.95 -17.01
CA LEU A 281 -27.16 -7.24 -16.72
C LEU A 281 -27.74 -8.35 -17.61
N THR A 282 -26.85 -9.19 -18.12
CA THR A 282 -27.14 -10.40 -18.92
C THR A 282 -26.91 -11.69 -18.11
N LEU A 283 -26.01 -11.64 -17.13
CA LEU A 283 -25.79 -12.68 -16.13
C LEU A 283 -25.69 -12.01 -14.76
N HIS A 284 -26.47 -12.44 -13.78
CA HIS A 284 -26.56 -11.81 -12.46
C HIS A 284 -26.98 -12.79 -11.36
N ASP A 285 -26.94 -12.35 -10.11
CA ASP A 285 -27.43 -13.02 -8.90
C ASP A 285 -26.63 -14.26 -8.42
N ILE A 286 -27.16 -14.90 -7.36
CA ILE A 286 -26.64 -16.09 -6.69
C ILE A 286 -27.85 -17.03 -6.43
N PRO A 287 -27.98 -18.16 -7.15
CA PRO A 287 -27.14 -18.64 -8.26
C PRO A 287 -27.13 -17.71 -9.48
N PRO A 288 -26.11 -17.75 -10.37
CA PRO A 288 -26.09 -16.91 -11.56
C PRO A 288 -27.22 -17.28 -12.51
N GLU A 289 -28.03 -16.30 -12.86
CA GLU A 289 -29.16 -16.40 -13.77
C GLU A 289 -28.91 -15.58 -15.03
N GLY A 290 -29.23 -16.18 -16.18
CA GLY A 290 -29.21 -15.54 -17.48
C GLY A 290 -30.56 -14.96 -17.88
N PRO A 291 -30.70 -14.52 -19.15
CA PRO A 291 -31.96 -13.97 -19.66
C PRO A 291 -33.11 -14.95 -19.45
N HIS A 292 -34.24 -14.45 -18.94
CA HIS A 292 -35.44 -15.24 -18.62
C HIS A 292 -35.24 -16.34 -17.55
N GLY A 293 -34.31 -16.15 -16.60
CA GLY A 293 -34.11 -17.07 -15.48
C GLY A 293 -33.52 -18.43 -15.88
N ARG A 294 -32.86 -18.50 -17.05
CA ARG A 294 -32.21 -19.71 -17.55
C ARG A 294 -30.70 -19.62 -17.40
N PRO A 295 -29.99 -20.75 -17.20
CA PRO A 295 -28.53 -20.77 -17.26
C PRO A 295 -28.06 -20.30 -18.64
N LEU A 296 -27.24 -19.25 -18.69
CA LEU A 296 -26.63 -18.78 -19.93
C LEU A 296 -25.29 -19.51 -20.12
N VAL A 297 -25.13 -20.21 -21.25
CA VAL A 297 -23.84 -20.75 -21.67
C VAL A 297 -23.19 -19.72 -22.58
N LEU A 298 -22.15 -19.05 -22.07
CA LEU A 298 -21.32 -18.15 -22.87
C LEU A 298 -20.36 -19.00 -23.71
N GLY A 299 -20.60 -19.08 -25.02
CA GLY A 299 -19.63 -19.63 -25.96
C GLY A 299 -18.56 -18.58 -26.25
N ALA A 300 -17.32 -18.83 -25.83
CA ALA A 300 -16.18 -17.99 -26.21
C ALA A 300 -15.75 -18.33 -27.64
N SER A 301 -15.47 -17.30 -28.45
CA SER A 301 -14.89 -17.42 -29.80
C SER A 301 -13.39 -17.15 -29.78
#